data_AF-A0AB73GCB2-F1
#
_entry.id   AF-A0AB73GCB2-F1
#
_cell.length_a   1.000
_cell.length_b   1.000
_cell.length_c   1.000
_cell.angle_alpha   90.00
_cell.angle_beta   90.00
_cell.angle_gamma   90.00
#
_symmetry.space_group_name_H-M   'P 1'
#
loop_
_entity.id
_entity.type
_entity.pdbx_description
1 polymer ?
#
loop_
_entity_poly.entity_id
_entity_poly.type
_entity_poly.pdbx_seq_one_letter_code
_entity_poly.pdbx_strand_id
1 'polypeptide(L)'
;MMKTMIMVLTMLPSICLMVSVILYCKFQSNYKKLVRGFQGEYTLPSHYLLCHYMGFFGFPLMAYFFINLSENKKIFFLEKNSPAYNFPLKYDNMNLIRTMKPIIFIMLFGFFCCFLLGLIAFLIKIHLI
;
A
#
# COMPACT_ATOMS: atom_id res chain seq x y z
N MET A 1 -12.73 31.76 1.80
CA MET A 1 -12.43 30.60 2.67
C MET A 1 -12.64 29.27 1.94
N MET A 2 -13.82 29.01 1.34
CA MET A 2 -14.13 27.74 0.63
C MET A 2 -13.18 27.43 -0.55
N LYS A 3 -12.86 28.41 -1.40
CA LYS A 3 -11.91 28.23 -2.53
C LYS A 3 -10.50 27.85 -2.06
N THR A 4 -10.02 28.45 -0.98
CA THR A 4 -8.70 28.15 -0.40
C THR A 4 -8.67 26.73 0.17
N MET A 5 -9.73 26.28 0.84
CA MET A 5 -9.82 24.90 1.33
C MET A 5 -9.83 23.87 0.19
N ILE A 6 -10.58 24.13 -0.89
CA ILE A 6 -10.61 23.24 -2.07
C ILE A 6 -9.23 23.19 -2.75
N MET A 7 -8.54 24.33 -2.85
CA MET A 7 -7.18 24.39 -3.42
C MET A 7 -6.16 23.60 -2.58
N VAL A 8 -6.19 23.74 -1.25
CA VAL A 8 -5.33 22.96 -0.36
C VAL A 8 -5.65 21.47 -0.45
N LEU A 9 -6.93 21.12 -0.46
CA LEU A 9 -7.39 19.74 -0.49
C LEU A 9 -7.09 19.03 -1.82
N THR A 10 -6.95 19.77 -2.94
CA THR A 10 -6.54 19.22 -4.25
C THR A 10 -5.02 19.10 -4.42
N MET A 11 -4.25 20.02 -3.81
CA MET A 11 -2.78 19.95 -3.82
C MET A 11 -2.26 18.77 -2.98
N LEU A 12 -2.93 18.46 -1.87
CA LEU A 12 -2.50 17.46 -0.91
C LEU A 12 -2.41 16.02 -1.49
N PRO A 13 -3.41 15.49 -2.23
CA PRO A 13 -3.29 14.20 -2.92
C PRO A 13 -2.16 14.17 -3.94
N SER A 14 -1.92 15.28 -4.65
CA SER A 14 -0.86 15.38 -5.66
C SER A 14 0.52 15.25 -5.00
N ILE A 15 0.72 15.92 -3.86
CA ILE A 15 1.93 15.78 -3.04
C ILE A 15 2.08 14.34 -2.54
N CYS A 16 0.99 13.73 -2.05
CA CYS A 16 1.02 12.34 -1.58
C CYS A 16 1.42 11.37 -2.71
N LEU A 17 0.92 11.58 -3.92
CA LEU A 17 1.28 10.78 -5.09
C LEU A 17 2.75 10.93 -5.44
N MET A 18 3.28 12.16 -5.49
CA MET A 18 4.71 12.42 -5.70
C MET A 18 5.58 11.72 -4.66
N VAL A 19 5.26 11.87 -3.37
CA VAL A 19 6.00 11.23 -2.28
C VAL A 19 5.91 9.71 -2.41
N SER A 20 4.75 9.16 -2.75
CA SER A 20 4.57 7.72 -2.97
C SER A 20 5.47 7.18 -4.07
N VAL A 21 5.62 7.90 -5.18
CA VAL A 21 6.52 7.53 -6.29
C VAL A 21 7.98 7.56 -5.83
N ILE A 22 8.39 8.59 -5.10
CA ILE A 22 9.76 8.68 -4.56
C ILE A 22 10.05 7.51 -3.61
N LEU A 23 9.13 7.18 -2.72
CA LEU A 23 9.27 6.06 -1.80
C LEU A 23 9.27 4.72 -2.54
N TYR A 24 8.44 4.56 -3.57
CA TYR A 24 8.47 3.38 -4.42
C TYR A 24 9.85 3.19 -5.03
N CYS A 25 10.43 4.21 -5.66
CA CYS A 25 11.78 4.14 -6.23
C CYS A 25 12.82 3.78 -5.17
N LYS A 26 12.73 4.37 -3.97
CA LYS A 26 13.66 4.10 -2.86
C LYS A 26 13.55 2.66 -2.34
N PHE A 27 12.34 2.13 -2.21
CA PHE A 27 12.08 0.81 -1.59
C PHE A 27 11.89 -0.32 -2.60
N GLN A 28 11.90 -0.05 -3.90
CA GLN A 28 11.70 -1.05 -4.96
C GLN A 28 12.71 -2.20 -4.86
N SER A 29 13.96 -1.93 -4.47
CA SER A 29 14.99 -2.96 -4.28
C SER A 29 14.64 -3.90 -3.12
N ASN A 30 14.26 -3.34 -1.97
CA ASN A 30 13.83 -4.11 -0.78
C ASN A 30 12.59 -4.95 -1.08
N TYR A 31 11.65 -4.38 -1.83
CA TYR A 31 10.47 -5.07 -2.33
C TYR A 31 10.80 -6.26 -3.22
N LYS A 32 11.65 -6.08 -4.23
CA LYS A 32 12.07 -7.18 -5.11
C LYS A 32 12.77 -8.29 -4.31
N LYS A 33 13.57 -7.95 -3.29
CA LYS A 33 14.19 -8.92 -2.40
C LYS A 33 13.15 -9.73 -1.62
N LEU A 34 12.17 -9.07 -1.00
CA LEU A 34 11.10 -9.74 -0.24
C LEU A 34 10.26 -10.66 -1.12
N VAL A 35 9.84 -10.19 -2.30
CA VAL A 35 9.06 -11.01 -3.24
C VAL A 35 9.84 -12.23 -3.69
N ARG A 36 11.10 -12.05 -4.11
CA ARG A 36 11.94 -13.17 -4.55
C ARG A 36 12.22 -14.17 -3.43
N GLY A 37 12.51 -13.68 -2.22
CA GLY A 37 12.70 -14.52 -1.04
C GLY A 37 11.44 -15.32 -0.70
N PHE A 38 10.27 -14.70 -0.80
CA PHE A 38 9.01 -15.38 -0.55
C PHE A 38 8.71 -16.43 -1.64
N GLN A 39 8.86 -16.06 -2.92
CA GLN A 39 8.63 -16.96 -4.07
C GLN A 39 9.61 -18.13 -4.15
N GLY A 40 10.79 -18.02 -3.53
CA GLY A 40 11.77 -19.10 -3.47
C GLY A 40 11.35 -20.25 -2.54
N GLU A 41 10.51 -19.98 -1.55
CA GLU A 41 10.07 -20.98 -0.56
C GLU A 41 8.56 -21.26 -0.61
N TYR A 42 7.77 -20.30 -1.06
CA TYR A 42 6.31 -20.34 -1.02
C TYR A 42 5.70 -19.81 -2.33
N THR A 43 4.48 -20.23 -2.65
CA THR A 43 3.76 -19.69 -3.80
C THR A 43 2.95 -18.46 -3.39
N LEU A 44 3.08 -17.36 -4.14
CA LEU A 44 2.23 -16.18 -3.94
C LEU A 44 0.79 -16.52 -4.33
N PRO A 45 -0.22 -16.16 -3.52
CA PRO A 45 -1.60 -16.32 -3.92
C PRO A 45 -1.92 -15.50 -5.19
N SER A 46 -2.83 -15.98 -6.03
CA SER A 46 -3.06 -15.46 -7.39
C SER A 46 -3.34 -13.95 -7.46
N HIS A 47 -4.11 -13.43 -6.50
CA HIS A 47 -4.43 -12.00 -6.40
C HIS A 47 -3.18 -11.15 -6.16
N TYR A 48 -2.28 -11.64 -5.30
CA TYR A 48 -1.02 -10.97 -5.03
C TYR A 48 -0.08 -11.14 -6.23
N LEU A 49 -0.02 -12.30 -6.86
CA LEU A 49 0.78 -12.47 -8.07
C LEU A 49 0.41 -11.43 -9.16
N LEU A 50 -0.89 -11.15 -9.35
CA LEU A 50 -1.33 -10.07 -10.23
C LEU A 50 -0.79 -8.69 -9.78
N CYS A 51 -0.95 -8.36 -8.49
CA CYS A 51 -0.43 -7.11 -7.92
C CYS A 51 1.08 -6.96 -8.13
N HIS A 52 1.84 -8.05 -8.09
CA HIS A 52 3.28 -8.00 -8.31
C HIS A 52 3.63 -7.44 -9.70
N TYR A 53 2.87 -7.82 -10.72
CA TYR A 53 3.08 -7.39 -12.11
C TYR A 53 2.58 -5.97 -12.39
N MET A 54 1.75 -5.38 -11.52
CA MET A 54 1.23 -4.02 -11.68
C MET A 54 2.24 -2.92 -11.30
N GLY A 55 3.45 -3.28 -10.88
CA GLY A 55 4.51 -2.32 -10.56
C GLY A 55 4.13 -1.37 -9.42
N PHE A 56 4.22 -0.06 -9.67
CA PHE A 56 3.89 0.97 -8.69
C PHE A 56 2.49 0.82 -8.09
N PHE A 57 1.49 0.50 -8.92
CA PHE A 57 0.09 0.39 -8.46
C PHE A 57 -0.17 -0.82 -7.58
N GLY A 58 0.57 -1.91 -7.77
CA GLY A 58 0.43 -3.12 -6.95
C GLY A 58 1.38 -3.19 -5.76
N PHE A 59 2.39 -2.32 -5.72
CA PHE A 59 3.32 -2.19 -4.59
C PHE A 59 2.63 -2.02 -3.22
N PRO A 60 1.56 -1.20 -3.07
CA PRO A 60 0.91 -1.01 -1.78
C PRO A 60 0.15 -2.27 -1.33
N LEU A 61 -0.47 -2.98 -2.27
CA LEU A 61 -1.15 -4.24 -1.99
C LEU A 61 -0.14 -5.31 -1.56
N MET A 62 1.05 -5.30 -2.14
CA MET A 62 2.16 -6.14 -1.72
C MET A 62 2.73 -5.78 -0.36
N ALA A 63 2.96 -4.50 -0.10
CA ALA A 63 3.40 -4.03 1.20
C ALA A 63 2.38 -4.42 2.28
N TYR A 64 1.08 -4.30 1.98
CA TYR A 64 0.00 -4.73 2.86
C TYR A 64 0.02 -6.25 3.10
N PHE A 65 0.24 -7.06 2.05
CA PHE A 65 0.43 -8.51 2.18
C PHE A 65 1.54 -8.86 3.17
N PHE A 66 2.73 -8.31 2.99
CA PHE A 66 3.87 -8.61 3.86
C PHE A 66 3.70 -8.08 5.28
N ILE A 67 3.06 -6.91 5.45
CA ILE A 67 2.72 -6.38 6.78
C ILE A 67 1.76 -7.33 7.49
N ASN A 68 0.69 -7.77 6.83
CA ASN A 68 -0.25 -8.73 7.40
C ASN A 68 0.41 -10.08 7.72
N LEU A 69 1.35 -10.51 6.89
CA LEU A 69 2.13 -11.71 7.12
C LEU A 69 2.97 -11.56 8.40
N SER A 70 3.63 -10.40 8.57
CA SER A 70 4.43 -10.07 9.77
C SER A 70 3.60 -9.94 11.05
N GLU A 71 2.33 -9.57 10.93
CA GLU A 71 1.40 -9.41 12.05
C GLU A 71 0.55 -10.67 12.28
N ASN A 72 0.84 -11.77 11.58
CA ASN A 72 0.09 -13.02 11.63
C ASN A 72 -1.44 -12.83 11.44
N LYS A 73 -1.80 -11.85 10.61
CA LYS A 73 -3.19 -11.53 10.24
C LYS A 73 -3.66 -12.47 9.13
N LYS A 74 -4.97 -12.78 9.12
CA LYS A 74 -5.55 -13.63 8.07
C LYS A 74 -5.39 -12.93 6.71
N ILE A 75 -4.80 -13.63 5.75
CA ILE A 75 -4.62 -13.14 4.37
C ILE A 75 -5.58 -13.93 3.47
N PHE A 76 -6.22 -13.25 2.52
CA PHE A 76 -7.08 -13.92 1.55
C PHE A 76 -6.26 -14.90 0.71
N PHE A 77 -6.77 -16.11 0.51
CA PHE A 77 -6.12 -17.18 -0.27
C PHE A 77 -4.79 -17.68 0.33
N LEU A 78 -4.56 -17.48 1.63
CA LEU A 78 -3.48 -18.11 2.38
C LEU A 78 -4.04 -18.76 3.65
N GLU A 79 -3.75 -20.04 3.87
CA GLU A 79 -4.19 -20.75 5.07
C GLU A 79 -3.48 -20.23 6.32
N LYS A 80 -4.20 -20.02 7.41
CA LYS A 80 -3.64 -19.41 8.63
C LYS A 80 -2.59 -20.28 9.32
N ASN A 81 -2.63 -21.60 9.12
CA ASN A 81 -1.64 -22.53 9.65
C ASN A 81 -0.48 -22.77 8.67
N SER A 82 -0.42 -22.02 7.56
CA SER A 82 0.63 -22.17 6.57
C SER A 82 2.00 -21.77 7.15
N PRO A 83 3.08 -22.54 6.86
CA PRO A 83 4.43 -22.17 7.25
C PRO A 83 4.91 -20.84 6.66
N ALA A 84 4.22 -20.31 5.63
CA ALA A 84 4.50 -19.01 5.04
C ALA A 84 4.45 -17.85 6.06
N TYR A 85 3.66 -17.99 7.14
CA TYR A 85 3.60 -16.98 8.21
C TYR A 85 4.90 -16.85 9.01
N ASN A 86 5.82 -17.82 8.91
CA ASN A 86 7.15 -17.73 9.52
C ASN A 86 8.15 -16.98 8.65
N PHE A 87 7.83 -16.65 7.40
CA PHE A 87 8.72 -15.93 6.48
C PHE A 87 9.27 -14.60 7.05
N PRO A 88 8.46 -13.75 7.73
CA PRO A 88 8.96 -12.51 8.34
C PRO A 88 10.01 -12.73 9.43
N LEU A 89 10.00 -13.89 10.10
CA LEU A 89 10.93 -14.25 11.17
C LEU A 89 12.30 -14.72 10.63
N LYS A 90 12.40 -15.00 9.33
CA LYS A 90 13.64 -15.44 8.69
C LYS A 90 14.49 -14.24 8.27
N TYR A 91 15.80 -14.34 8.48
CA TYR A 91 16.79 -13.36 8.05
C TYR A 91 16.43 -11.93 8.53
N ASP A 92 16.61 -10.93 7.66
CA ASP A 92 16.28 -9.52 7.92
C ASP A 92 14.92 -9.11 7.32
N ASN A 93 14.05 -10.08 7.02
CA ASN A 93 12.78 -9.82 6.35
C ASN A 93 11.89 -8.87 7.16
N MET A 94 11.87 -9.01 8.48
CA MET A 94 11.07 -8.14 9.36
C MET A 94 11.45 -6.65 9.21
N ASN A 95 12.74 -6.33 9.14
CA ASN A 95 13.20 -4.97 8.93
C ASN A 95 12.82 -4.46 7.53
N LEU A 96 12.99 -5.28 6.50
CA LEU A 96 12.57 -4.93 5.13
C LEU A 96 11.08 -4.61 5.07
N ILE A 97 10.22 -5.41 5.72
CA ILE A 97 8.78 -5.19 5.78
C ILE A 97 8.47 -3.86 6.51
N ARG A 98 9.17 -3.59 7.62
CA ARG A 98 9.00 -2.33 8.37
C ARG A 98 9.32 -1.10 7.51
N THR A 99 10.29 -1.18 6.59
CA THR A 99 10.60 -0.06 5.68
C THR A 99 9.46 0.28 4.72
N MET A 100 8.51 -0.63 4.48
CA MET A 100 7.39 -0.41 3.56
C MET A 100 6.17 0.23 4.21
N LYS A 101 6.06 0.22 5.54
CA LYS A 101 4.93 0.80 6.28
C LYS A 101 4.59 2.24 5.86
N PRO A 102 5.58 3.16 5.69
CA PRO A 102 5.29 4.55 5.31
C PRO A 102 4.51 4.68 3.99
N ILE A 103 4.73 3.79 3.02
CA ILE A 103 4.04 3.84 1.72
C ILE A 103 2.54 3.59 1.90
N ILE A 104 2.17 2.62 2.74
CA ILE A 104 0.75 2.34 3.04
C ILE A 104 0.08 3.57 3.64
N PHE A 105 0.71 4.21 4.61
CA PHE A 105 0.15 5.40 5.26
C PHE A 105 -0.03 6.56 4.27
N ILE A 106 0.97 6.85 3.44
CA ILE A 106 0.91 7.96 2.50
C ILE A 106 -0.13 7.72 1.40
N MET A 107 -0.26 6.47 0.93
CA MET A 107 -1.29 6.15 -0.07
C MET A 107 -2.70 6.13 0.50
N LEU A 108 -2.90 5.62 1.72
CA LEU A 108 -4.19 5.72 2.40
C LEU A 108 -4.59 7.17 2.67
N PHE A 109 -3.64 8.00 3.10
CA PHE A 109 -3.88 9.41 3.32
C PHE A 109 -4.23 10.14 2.01
N GLY A 110 -3.47 9.91 0.94
CA GLY A 110 -3.79 10.47 -0.38
C GLY A 110 -5.16 10.02 -0.90
N PHE A 111 -5.50 8.73 -0.73
CA PHE A 111 -6.81 8.19 -1.11
C PHE A 111 -7.93 8.83 -0.29
N PHE A 112 -7.74 9.00 1.02
CA PHE A 112 -8.70 9.67 1.89
C PHE A 112 -8.93 11.13 1.47
N CYS A 113 -7.89 11.86 1.11
CA CYS A 113 -8.02 13.22 0.59
C CYS A 113 -8.81 13.26 -0.74
N CYS A 114 -8.53 12.34 -1.67
CA CYS A 114 -9.31 12.21 -2.90
C CYS A 114 -10.78 11.85 -2.63
N PHE A 115 -11.04 10.96 -1.67
CA PHE A 115 -12.39 10.58 -1.28
C PHE A 115 -13.18 11.77 -0.70
N LEU A 116 -12.55 12.56 0.18
CA LEU A 116 -13.15 13.78 0.71
C LEU A 116 -13.47 14.80 -0.39
N LEU A 117 -12.59 14.97 -1.39
CA LEU A 117 -12.87 15.82 -2.55
C LEU A 117 -14.09 15.33 -3.33
N GLY A 118 -14.18 14.02 -3.58
CA GLY A 118 -15.32 13.41 -4.25
C GLY A 118 -16.63 13.64 -3.48
N LEU A 119 -16.60 13.48 -2.16
CA LEU A 119 -17.75 13.76 -1.29
C LEU A 119 -18.17 15.23 -1.34
N ILE A 120 -17.22 16.18 -1.25
CA ILE A 120 -17.54 17.61 -1.32
C ILE A 120 -18.15 17.95 -2.69
N ALA A 121 -17.54 17.46 -3.78
CA ALA A 121 -18.07 17.68 -5.13
C ALA A 121 -19.49 17.10 -5.30
N PHE A 122 -19.75 15.94 -4.71
CA PHE A 122 -21.06 15.31 -4.71
C PHE A 122 -22.10 16.11 -3.90
N LEU A 123 -21.73 16.60 -2.71
CA LEU A 123 -22.61 17.43 -1.87
C LEU A 123 -22.99 18.75 -2.55
N ILE A 124 -22.02 19.40 -3.21
CA ILE A 124 -22.27 20.61 -4.02
C ILE A 124 -23.25 20.31 -5.16
N LYS A 125 -23.08 19.17 -5.86
CA LYS A 125 -23.96 18.78 -6.96
C LYS A 125 -25.40 18.53 -6.51
N ILE A 126 -25.60 18.09 -5.27
CA ILE A 126 -26.93 17.83 -4.68
C ILE A 126 -27.53 19.09 -4.03
N HIS A 127 -26.85 20.25 -4.11
CA HIS A 127 -27.27 21.50 -3.46
C HIS A 127 -27.47 21.38 -1.94
N LEU A 128 -26.73 20.48 -1.31
CA LEU A 128 -26.80 20.25 0.13
C LEU A 128 -25.86 21.20 0.91
N ILE A 129 -24.87 21.75 0.21
CA ILE A 129 -23.89 22.78 0.62
C ILE A 129 -23.74 23.73 -0.57
#